data_AF-R6I077-F1
#
_entry.id   AF-R6I077-F1
#
_cell.length_a   1.000
_cell.length_b   1.000
_cell.length_c   1.000
_cell.angle_alpha   90.00
_cell.angle_beta   90.00
_cell.angle_gamma   90.00
#
_symmetry.space_group_name_H-M   'P 1'
#
loop_
_entity.id
_entity.type
_entity.pdbx_description
1 polymer ?
#
loop_
_entity_poly.entity_id
_entity_poly.type
_entity_poly.pdbx_seq_one_letter_code
_entity_poly.pdbx_strand_id
1 'polypeptide(L)'
;MANSELSQQQIDQISRMGIKKLIGKYSRSQGKDQQSLTMLLEQLAKTPMYFAVQKNGASSAMLNFITLTVNNQVFIPIFTDPDEFGKLKDQCDCVCLKPMDYFQMLVDNKRHAVVNPFGTYFLMWPELVRDHMLPYMKEAADFEREQNPDFKPIS
;
A
#
# COMPACT_ATOMS: atom_id res chain seq x y z
N MET A 1 23.46 -17.20 23.35
CA MET A 1 23.43 -16.20 22.27
C MET A 1 21.97 -15.97 21.95
N ALA A 2 21.41 -14.82 22.33
CA ALA A 2 20.01 -14.53 22.03
C ALA A 2 19.89 -14.28 20.52
N ASN A 3 19.08 -15.09 19.83
CA ASN A 3 18.63 -14.75 18.48
C ASN A 3 17.83 -13.45 18.62
N SER A 4 18.46 -12.32 18.29
CA SER A 4 17.79 -11.04 18.19
C SER A 4 16.96 -11.02 16.91
N GLU A 5 15.95 -11.86 16.84
CA GLU A 5 14.94 -11.81 15.80
C GLU A 5 14.20 -10.48 15.96
N LEU A 6 14.13 -9.72 14.86
CA LEU A 6 13.40 -8.45 14.83
C LEU A 6 11.92 -8.72 15.11
N SER A 7 11.29 -7.89 15.93
CA SER A 7 9.86 -7.97 16.13
C SER A 7 9.12 -7.62 14.83
N GLN A 8 7.89 -8.14 14.65
CA GLN A 8 7.07 -7.81 13.48
C GLN A 8 6.89 -6.30 13.31
N GLN A 9 6.76 -5.55 14.41
CA GLN A 9 6.69 -4.09 14.38
C GLN A 9 7.97 -3.44 13.83
N GLN A 10 9.15 -3.98 14.16
CA GLN A 10 10.42 -3.50 13.62
C GLN A 10 10.55 -3.84 12.13
N ILE A 11 10.11 -5.02 11.71
CA ILE A 11 10.08 -5.45 10.30
C ILE A 11 9.17 -4.52 9.49
N ASP A 12 7.98 -4.21 10.01
CA ASP A 12 7.03 -3.31 9.37
C ASP A 12 7.60 -1.88 9.26
N GLN A 13 8.26 -1.38 10.32
CA GLN A 13 8.90 -0.05 10.29
C GLN A 13 10.03 0.02 9.25
N ILE A 14 10.88 -1.00 9.17
CA ILE A 14 11.96 -1.07 8.17
C ILE A 14 11.39 -1.08 6.75
N SER A 15 10.34 -1.87 6.53
CA SER A 15 9.66 -1.97 5.23
C SER A 15 9.09 -0.62 4.80
N ARG A 16 8.44 0.10 5.71
CA ARG A 16 7.86 1.44 5.46
C ARG A 16 8.91 2.49 5.13
N MET A 17 10.02 2.51 5.89
CA MET A 17 11.16 3.40 5.57
C MET A 17 11.78 3.06 4.21
N GLY A 18 11.82 1.77 3.85
CA GLY A 18 12.25 1.29 2.54
C GLY A 18 11.42 1.86 1.40
N ILE A 19 10.08 1.76 1.52
CA ILE A 19 9.12 2.32 0.55
C ILE A 19 9.39 3.82 0.32
N LYS A 20 9.48 4.63 1.38
CA LYS A 20 9.73 6.08 1.28
C LYS A 20 11.04 6.40 0.55
N LYS A 21 12.11 5.65 0.86
CA LYS A 21 13.42 5.81 0.19
C LYS A 21 13.36 5.44 -1.28
N LEU A 22 12.68 4.35 -1.62
CA LEU A 22 12.51 3.86 -2.99
C LEU A 22 11.72 4.85 -3.85
N ILE A 23 10.61 5.40 -3.33
CA ILE A 23 9.87 6.48 -4.01
C ILE A 23 10.80 7.66 -4.31
N GLY A 24 11.56 8.13 -3.31
CA GLY A 24 12.49 9.24 -3.48
C GLY A 24 13.58 8.95 -4.53
N LYS A 25 14.11 7.72 -4.56
CA LYS A 25 15.14 7.31 -5.53
C LYS A 25 14.56 7.25 -6.95
N TYR A 26 13.40 6.63 -7.13
CA TYR A 26 12.70 6.56 -8.41
C TYR A 26 12.36 7.96 -8.95
N SER A 27 11.81 8.83 -8.12
CA SER A 27 11.49 10.21 -8.51
C SER A 27 12.72 11.03 -8.90
N ARG A 28 13.83 10.92 -8.15
CA ARG A 28 15.10 11.59 -8.51
C ARG A 28 15.68 11.08 -9.82
N SER A 29 15.44 9.82 -10.17
CA SER A 29 15.84 9.25 -11.47
C SER A 29 14.96 9.68 -12.64
N GLN A 30 13.93 10.52 -12.40
CA GLN A 30 12.90 10.86 -13.39
C GLN A 30 12.22 9.63 -13.98
N GLY A 31 11.98 8.62 -13.14
CA GLY A 31 11.33 7.37 -13.52
C GLY A 31 12.18 6.38 -14.32
N LYS A 32 13.50 6.59 -14.41
CA LYS A 32 14.41 5.75 -15.20
C LYS A 32 15.01 4.58 -14.41
N ASP A 33 15.01 4.63 -13.08
CA ASP A 33 15.55 3.58 -12.23
C ASP A 33 14.54 2.45 -12.03
N GLN A 34 14.51 1.52 -12.99
CA GLN A 34 13.60 0.36 -12.98
C GLN A 34 13.83 -0.56 -11.78
N GLN A 35 15.06 -0.68 -11.30
CA GLN A 35 15.35 -1.51 -10.12
C GLN A 35 14.64 -0.94 -8.88
N SER A 36 14.68 0.37 -8.69
CA SER A 36 13.95 1.01 -7.60
C SER A 36 12.43 0.84 -7.72
N LEU A 37 11.90 0.84 -8.95
CA LEU A 37 10.49 0.56 -9.19
C LEU A 37 10.14 -0.88 -8.79
N THR A 38 10.88 -1.87 -9.27
CA THR A 38 10.66 -3.28 -8.91
C THR A 38 10.68 -3.49 -7.41
N MET A 39 11.71 -3.00 -6.72
CA MET A 39 11.82 -3.13 -5.26
C MET A 39 10.66 -2.42 -4.53
N LEU A 40 10.18 -1.29 -5.05
CA LEU A 40 9.05 -0.56 -4.48
C LEU A 40 7.78 -1.41 -4.55
N LEU A 41 7.48 -1.99 -5.71
CA LEU A 41 6.31 -2.84 -5.92
C LEU A 41 6.36 -4.09 -5.03
N GLU A 42 7.52 -4.74 -4.93
CA GLU A 42 7.73 -5.89 -4.04
C GLU A 42 7.48 -5.56 -2.56
N GLN A 43 7.97 -4.41 -2.09
CA GLN A 43 7.73 -4.00 -0.70
C GLN A 43 6.27 -3.63 -0.43
N LEU A 44 5.61 -2.97 -1.38
CA LEU A 44 4.19 -2.65 -1.27
C LEU A 44 3.33 -3.92 -1.21
N ALA A 45 3.65 -4.94 -1.99
CA ALA A 45 2.92 -6.21 -2.00
C ALA A 45 2.95 -6.93 -0.63
N LYS A 46 4.04 -6.75 0.14
CA LYS A 46 4.27 -7.42 1.43
C LYS A 46 3.87 -6.59 2.65
N THR A 47 3.53 -5.31 2.46
CA THR A 47 3.25 -4.39 3.58
C THR A 47 1.74 -4.31 3.84
N PRO A 48 1.26 -4.57 5.07
CA PRO A 48 -0.14 -4.38 5.42
C PRO A 48 -0.61 -2.94 5.16
N MET A 49 -1.78 -2.80 4.52
CA MET A 49 -2.29 -1.51 4.05
C MET A 49 -3.32 -0.94 5.02
N TYR A 50 -3.00 0.25 5.54
CA TYR A 50 -3.88 1.02 6.40
C TYR A 50 -4.34 2.26 5.65
N PHE A 51 -5.65 2.47 5.63
CA PHE A 51 -6.28 3.54 4.87
C PHE A 51 -6.87 4.57 5.82
N ALA A 52 -6.59 5.84 5.54
CA ALA A 52 -7.27 6.97 6.19
C ALA A 52 -8.60 7.21 5.49
N VAL A 53 -9.69 7.15 6.25
CA VAL A 53 -11.05 7.42 5.76
C VAL A 53 -11.67 8.56 6.55
N GLN A 54 -12.55 9.35 5.93
CA GLN A 54 -13.22 10.45 6.60
C GLN A 54 -14.08 9.92 7.76
N LYS A 55 -14.09 10.65 8.89
CA LYS A 55 -14.98 10.38 10.01
C LYS A 55 -16.42 10.62 9.57
N ASN A 56 -17.20 9.57 9.41
CA ASN A 56 -18.62 9.70 9.04
C ASN A 56 -19.46 9.86 10.32
N GLY A 57 -20.16 10.98 10.44
CA GLY A 57 -20.97 11.32 11.62
C GLY A 57 -22.26 10.49 11.81
N ALA A 58 -22.71 9.74 10.81
CA ALA A 58 -23.82 8.78 10.90
C ALA A 58 -23.95 8.04 9.55
N SER A 59 -24.35 6.76 9.59
CA SER A 59 -24.58 5.82 8.46
C SER A 59 -23.40 4.89 8.10
N SER A 60 -23.56 3.63 8.48
CA SER A 60 -22.59 2.53 8.53
C SER A 60 -22.33 1.80 7.19
N ALA A 61 -22.36 2.47 6.03
CA ALA A 61 -22.27 1.73 4.74
C ALA A 61 -21.29 2.27 3.70
N MET A 62 -20.68 3.44 3.89
CA MET A 62 -19.74 4.00 2.91
C MET A 62 -18.41 4.38 3.54
N LEU A 63 -17.33 3.84 2.97
CA LEU A 63 -15.96 4.27 3.26
C LEU A 63 -15.60 5.44 2.35
N ASN A 64 -15.32 6.59 2.93
CA ASN A 64 -14.92 7.79 2.19
C ASN A 64 -13.40 7.97 2.32
N PHE A 65 -12.64 7.56 1.30
CA PHE A 65 -11.18 7.72 1.31
C PHE A 65 -10.76 9.19 1.21
N ILE A 66 -9.70 9.56 1.93
CA ILE A 66 -9.05 10.86 1.75
C ILE A 66 -8.13 10.76 0.53
N THR A 67 -8.60 11.21 -0.64
CA THR A 67 -7.90 11.07 -1.92
C THR A 67 -6.92 12.20 -2.22
N LEU A 68 -5.95 11.94 -3.10
CA LEU A 68 -5.10 12.96 -3.71
C LEU A 68 -5.66 13.34 -5.10
N THR A 69 -5.72 14.63 -5.42
CA THR A 69 -6.08 15.11 -6.77
C THR A 69 -4.89 15.81 -7.41
N VAL A 70 -4.46 15.34 -8.58
CA VAL A 70 -3.38 15.93 -9.38
C VAL A 70 -3.85 16.04 -10.83
N ASN A 71 -3.72 17.22 -11.45
CA ASN A 71 -4.12 17.45 -12.85
C ASN A 71 -5.55 16.96 -13.16
N ASN A 72 -6.51 17.27 -12.29
CA ASN A 72 -7.90 16.83 -12.38
C ASN A 72 -8.13 15.31 -12.30
N GLN A 73 -7.10 14.53 -11.99
CA GLN A 73 -7.17 13.10 -11.77
C GLN A 73 -7.21 12.79 -10.28
N VAL A 74 -8.19 12.01 -9.86
CA VAL A 74 -8.33 11.51 -8.49
C VAL A 74 -7.54 10.22 -8.33
N PHE A 75 -6.76 10.14 -7.25
CA PHE A 75 -5.96 9.01 -6.84
C PHE A 75 -6.37 8.52 -5.45
N ILE A 76 -6.65 7.22 -5.34
CA ILE A 76 -7.09 6.59 -4.10
C ILE A 76 -5.85 6.07 -3.34
N PRO A 77 -5.69 6.35 -2.04
CA PRO A 77 -4.52 5.91 -1.29
C PRO A 77 -4.40 4.38 -1.25
N ILE A 78 -3.18 3.86 -1.40
CA ILE A 78 -2.87 2.44 -1.18
C ILE A 78 -1.97 2.21 0.03
N PHE A 79 -1.27 3.26 0.45
CA PHE A 79 -0.40 3.26 1.61
C PHE A 79 -0.25 4.69 2.09
N THR A 80 -0.26 4.91 3.40
CA THR A 80 0.11 6.19 4.02
C THR A 80 1.21 5.93 5.03
N ASP A 81 2.28 6.71 4.96
CA ASP A 81 3.37 6.64 5.91
C ASP A 81 2.87 6.91 7.36
N PRO A 82 3.31 6.17 8.39
CA PRO A 82 2.81 6.35 9.76
C PRO A 82 2.98 7.75 10.32
N ASP A 83 4.05 8.47 9.97
CA ASP A 83 4.27 9.83 10.48
C ASP A 83 3.21 10.77 9.91
N GLU A 84 2.91 10.64 8.62
CA GLU A 84 1.83 11.39 7.96
C GLU A 84 0.45 10.96 8.47
N PHE A 85 0.26 9.66 8.69
CA PHE A 85 -0.97 9.12 9.24
C PHE A 85 -1.22 9.63 10.67
N GLY A 86 -0.17 9.71 11.49
CA GLY A 86 -0.25 10.22 12.85
C GLY A 86 -0.72 11.67 12.94
N LYS A 87 -0.48 12.47 11.89
CA LYS A 87 -1.01 13.85 11.78
C LYS A 87 -2.51 13.88 11.49
N LEU A 88 -3.07 12.82 10.93
CA LEU A 88 -4.47 12.71 10.54
C LEU A 88 -5.35 12.01 11.58
N LYS A 89 -4.76 11.35 12.58
CA LYS A 89 -5.45 10.49 13.55
C LYS A 89 -6.68 11.13 14.21
N ASP A 90 -6.66 12.44 14.42
CA ASP A 90 -7.76 13.16 15.09
C ASP A 90 -8.87 13.58 14.10
N GLN A 91 -8.60 13.50 12.79
CA GLN A 91 -9.45 13.98 11.70
C GLN A 91 -10.01 12.86 10.80
N CYS A 92 -9.44 11.65 10.88
CA CYS A 92 -9.84 10.49 10.08
C CYS A 92 -10.08 9.25 10.96
N ASP A 93 -10.86 8.29 10.46
CA ASP A 93 -10.87 6.92 10.95
C ASP A 93 -9.87 6.06 10.15
N CYS A 94 -9.56 4.87 10.66
CA CYS A 94 -8.66 3.93 10.02
C CYS A 94 -9.39 2.63 9.66
N VAL A 95 -9.12 2.11 8.47
CA VAL A 95 -9.56 0.78 8.06
C VAL A 95 -8.38 -0.01 7.52
N CYS A 96 -8.41 -1.33 7.76
CA CYS A 96 -7.50 -2.29 7.17
C CYS A 96 -8.29 -3.09 6.12
N LEU A 97 -7.81 -3.13 4.88
CA LEU A 97 -8.42 -3.93 3.82
C LEU A 97 -7.45 -5.00 3.37
N LYS A 98 -7.98 -6.16 2.97
CA LYS A 98 -7.18 -7.22 2.34
C LYS A 98 -6.57 -6.66 1.05
N PRO A 99 -5.24 -6.63 0.91
CA PRO A 99 -4.60 -5.95 -0.21
C PRO A 99 -5.07 -6.43 -1.59
N MET A 100 -5.21 -7.74 -1.80
CA MET A 100 -5.60 -8.31 -3.10
C MET A 100 -6.98 -7.82 -3.56
N ASP A 101 -8.00 -7.96 -2.71
CA ASP A 101 -9.36 -7.53 -3.01
C ASP A 101 -9.42 -6.04 -3.32
N TYR A 102 -8.63 -5.25 -2.59
CA TYR A 102 -8.55 -3.81 -2.77
C TYR A 102 -7.91 -3.43 -4.12
N PHE A 103 -6.76 -4.02 -4.48
CA PHE A 103 -6.15 -3.75 -5.80
C PHE A 103 -6.99 -4.25 -6.96
N GLN A 104 -7.65 -5.40 -6.80
CA GLN A 104 -8.57 -5.90 -7.82
C GLN A 104 -9.72 -4.91 -8.05
N MET A 105 -10.33 -4.41 -6.97
CA MET A 105 -11.37 -3.38 -7.05
C MET A 105 -10.87 -2.10 -7.73
N LEU A 106 -9.64 -1.66 -7.48
CA LEU A 106 -9.06 -0.51 -8.17
C LEU A 106 -8.93 -0.75 -9.68
N VAL A 107 -8.45 -1.93 -10.09
CA VAL A 107 -8.28 -2.30 -11.51
C VAL A 107 -9.63 -2.41 -12.22
N ASP A 108 -10.58 -3.15 -11.64
CA ASP A 108 -11.91 -3.39 -12.22
C ASP A 108 -12.67 -2.07 -12.45
N ASN A 109 -12.45 -1.10 -11.56
CA ASN A 109 -13.10 0.21 -11.60
C ASN A 109 -12.23 1.30 -12.28
N LYS A 110 -11.09 0.93 -12.89
CA LYS A 110 -10.15 1.85 -13.56
C LYS A 110 -9.75 3.04 -12.69
N ARG A 111 -9.52 2.78 -11.39
CA ARG A 111 -9.16 3.80 -10.40
C ARG A 111 -7.64 3.93 -10.32
N HIS A 112 -7.16 5.17 -10.32
CA HIS A 112 -5.75 5.46 -10.05
C HIS A 112 -5.47 5.37 -8.56
N ALA A 113 -4.25 4.98 -8.23
CA ALA A 113 -3.78 4.74 -6.87
C ALA A 113 -2.63 5.68 -6.51
N VAL A 114 -2.45 5.94 -5.22
CA VAL A 114 -1.31 6.71 -4.72
C VAL A 114 -0.71 6.09 -3.48
N VAL A 115 0.62 5.94 -3.49
CA VAL A 115 1.42 5.63 -2.32
C VAL A 115 1.81 6.93 -1.65
N ASN A 116 1.59 7.01 -0.35
CA ASN A 116 1.96 8.11 0.54
C ASN A 116 1.41 9.48 0.07
N PRO A 117 0.08 9.65 0.01
CA PRO A 117 -0.58 10.81 -0.61
C PRO A 117 -0.27 12.17 0.04
N PHE A 118 0.16 12.19 1.30
CA PHE A 118 0.38 13.43 2.07
C PHE A 118 1.85 13.86 2.16
N GLY A 119 2.76 13.12 1.51
CA GLY A 119 4.18 13.42 1.50
C GLY A 119 4.80 13.19 0.12
N THR A 120 6.01 12.64 0.09
CA THR A 120 6.61 12.17 -1.15
C THR A 120 5.78 11.00 -1.68
N TYR A 121 5.00 11.26 -2.72
CA TYR A 121 4.04 10.32 -3.27
C TYR A 121 4.56 9.57 -4.50
N PHE A 122 3.96 8.42 -4.76
CA PHE A 122 4.13 7.67 -6.01
C PHE A 122 2.75 7.36 -6.60
N LEU A 123 2.52 7.81 -7.82
CA LEU A 123 1.25 7.62 -8.53
C LEU A 123 1.26 6.29 -9.27
N MET A 124 0.15 5.58 -9.20
CA MET A 124 0.00 4.26 -9.79
C MET A 124 -1.22 4.24 -10.70
N TRP A 125 -0.98 3.92 -11.95
CA TRP A 125 -2.03 3.72 -12.94
C TRP A 125 -2.59 2.30 -12.86
N PRO A 126 -3.85 2.08 -13.25
CA PRO A 126 -4.45 0.74 -13.27
C PRO A 126 -3.59 -0.30 -14.00
N GLU A 127 -2.88 0.11 -15.06
CA GLU A 127 -1.98 -0.74 -15.83
C GLU A 127 -0.80 -1.22 -14.99
N LEU A 128 -0.16 -0.34 -14.23
CA LEU A 128 0.94 -0.70 -13.33
C LEU A 128 0.47 -1.69 -12.26
N VAL A 129 -0.75 -1.49 -11.75
CA VAL A 129 -1.33 -2.41 -10.75
C VAL A 129 -1.60 -3.77 -11.37
N ARG A 130 -2.26 -3.80 -12.53
CA ARG A 130 -2.67 -5.02 -13.23
C ARG A 130 -1.47 -5.83 -13.72
N ASP A 131 -0.50 -5.17 -14.35
CA ASP A 131 0.56 -5.85 -15.09
C ASP A 131 1.75 -6.23 -14.19
N HIS A 132 1.86 -5.61 -13.01
CA HIS A 132 2.98 -5.84 -12.10
C HIS A 132 2.52 -6.18 -10.66
N MET A 133 1.74 -5.32 -10.01
CA MET A 133 1.40 -5.55 -8.59
C MET A 133 0.58 -6.82 -8.34
N LEU A 134 -0.52 -7.01 -9.08
CA LEU A 134 -1.40 -8.17 -8.90
C LEU A 134 -0.65 -9.50 -9.13
N PRO A 135 0.16 -9.65 -10.19
CA PRO A 135 1.04 -10.81 -10.35
C PRO A 135 1.95 -11.05 -9.15
N TYR A 136 2.68 -10.02 -8.68
CA TYR A 136 3.58 -10.16 -7.52
C TYR A 136 2.85 -10.61 -6.27
N MET A 137 1.67 -10.06 -6.00
CA MET A 137 0.88 -10.41 -4.82
C MET A 137 0.36 -11.85 -4.91
N LYS A 138 0.02 -12.31 -6.11
CA LYS A 138 -0.42 -13.69 -6.34
C LYS A 138 0.73 -14.66 -6.11
N GLU A 139 1.90 -14.38 -6.69
CA GLU A 139 3.11 -15.19 -6.48
C GLU A 139 3.50 -15.26 -5.00
N ALA A 140 3.44 -14.14 -4.28
CA ALA A 140 3.72 -14.11 -2.83
C ALA A 140 2.71 -14.97 -2.04
N ALA A 141 1.41 -14.85 -2.34
CA ALA A 141 0.36 -15.61 -1.67
C ALA A 141 0.37 -17.11 -2.02
N ASP A 142 0.83 -17.48 -3.21
CA ASP A 142 1.01 -18.87 -3.62
C ASP A 142 2.23 -19.48 -2.89
N PHE A 143 3.34 -18.74 -2.80
CA PHE A 143 4.54 -19.15 -2.07
C PHE A 143 4.28 -19.36 -0.57
N GLU A 144 3.53 -18.46 0.08
CA GLU A 144 3.14 -18.64 1.49
C GLU A 144 2.28 -19.89 1.71
N ARG A 145 1.39 -20.21 0.77
CA ARG A 145 0.56 -21.43 0.82
C ARG A 145 1.39 -22.70 0.64
N GLU A 146 2.39 -22.68 -0.23
CA GLU A 146 3.32 -23.80 -0.41
C GLU A 146 4.18 -24.05 0.84
N GLN A 147 4.59 -22.99 1.55
CA GLN A 147 5.38 -23.11 2.77
C GLN A 147 4.55 -23.50 4.01
N ASN A 148 3.26 -23.20 4.02
CA ASN A 148 2.39 -23.44 5.16
C ASN A 148 1.04 -24.04 4.72
N PRO A 149 1.02 -25.33 4.33
CA PRO A 149 -0.15 -25.97 3.72
C PRO A 149 -1.39 -26.04 4.62
N ASP A 150 -1.24 -25.84 5.93
CA ASP A 150 -2.34 -25.80 6.91
C ASP A 150 -2.96 -24.40 7.11
N PHE A 151 -2.45 -23.35 6.44
CA PHE A 151 -2.96 -22.00 6.58
C PHE A 151 -4.32 -21.84 5.89
N LYS A 152 -5.42 -21.97 6.65
CA LYS A 152 -6.76 -21.62 6.19
C LYS A 152 -6.97 -20.11 6.30
N PRO A 153 -7.27 -19.39 5.21
CA PRO A 153 -7.57 -17.97 5.29
C PRO A 153 -8.81 -17.78 6.16
N ILE A 154 -8.71 -16.87 7.13
CA ILE A 154 -9.85 -16.45 7.95
C ILE A 154 -10.83 -15.76 6.99
N SER A 155 -12.00 -16.38 6.83
CA SER A 155 -13.10 -15.92 5.99
C SER A 155 -13.61 -14.57 6.46
#